data_AF-A0AB74H0X2-F1
#
_entry.id   AF-A0AB74H0X2-F1
#
_cell.length_a   1.000
_cell.length_b   1.000
_cell.length_c   1.000
_cell.angle_alpha   90.00
_cell.angle_beta   90.00
_cell.angle_gamma   90.00
#
_symmetry.space_group_name_H-M   'P 1'
#
loop_
_entity.id
_entity.type
_entity.pdbx_description
1 polymer ?
#
loop_
_entity_poly.entity_id
_entity_poly.type
_entity_poly.pdbx_seq_one_letter_code
_entity_poly.pdbx_strand_id
1 'polypeptide(L)'
;MNFDFSIASVNEGDFFTVKLSDNLDTQGVGTTLKVQDIIDTSGQLLATGSYSPLTHNITYIWTKYASTLNNINAQVKLPVWPDQRKVSQNDFR
;
A
#
# COMPACT_ATOMS: atom_id res chain seq x y z
N MET A 1 -3.38 6.13 -7.11
CA MET A 1 -1.91 6.09 -7.10
C MET A 1 -1.45 4.77 -7.70
N ASN A 2 -0.42 4.82 -8.55
CA ASN A 2 0.20 3.66 -9.17
C ASN A 2 1.72 3.76 -9.05
N PHE A 3 2.37 2.65 -8.74
CA PHE A 3 3.83 2.57 -8.75
C PHE A 3 4.28 1.14 -9.08
N ASP A 4 5.49 1.05 -9.60
CA ASP A 4 6.17 -0.19 -9.95
C ASP A 4 7.62 -0.12 -9.48
N PHE A 5 8.17 -1.27 -9.09
CA PHE A 5 9.56 -1.39 -8.70
C PHE A 5 10.04 -2.84 -8.85
N SER A 6 11.36 -3.00 -8.88
CA SER A 6 12.03 -4.30 -8.92
C SER A 6 12.93 -4.48 -7.70
N ILE A 7 13.00 -5.70 -7.19
CA ILE A 7 13.90 -6.09 -6.09
C ILE A 7 14.52 -7.45 -6.37
N ALA A 8 15.81 -7.61 -6.07
CA ALA A 8 16.56 -8.81 -6.41
C ALA A 8 16.02 -10.06 -5.67
N SER A 9 15.82 -9.96 -4.36
CA SER A 9 15.28 -11.03 -3.53
C SER A 9 14.82 -10.44 -2.19
N VAL A 10 13.97 -11.16 -1.46
CA VAL A 10 13.45 -10.76 -0.14
C VAL A 10 13.38 -11.98 0.78
N ASN A 11 13.31 -11.77 2.09
CA ASN A 11 12.94 -12.80 3.06
C ASN A 11 11.45 -12.71 3.42
N GLU A 12 10.91 -13.81 3.94
CA GLU A 12 9.56 -13.79 4.51
C GLU A 12 9.52 -12.83 5.70
N GLY A 13 8.54 -11.92 5.72
CA GLY A 13 8.40 -10.93 6.77
C GLY A 13 9.19 -9.63 6.55
N ASP A 14 10.08 -9.57 5.56
CA ASP A 14 10.63 -8.30 5.10
C ASP A 14 9.47 -7.38 4.68
N PHE A 15 9.66 -6.08 4.83
CA PHE A 15 8.61 -5.11 4.52
C PHE A 15 9.16 -3.85 3.87
N PHE A 16 8.28 -3.16 3.16
CA PHE A 16 8.53 -1.80 2.69
C PHE A 16 7.32 -0.92 3.00
N THR A 17 7.55 0.38 3.07
CA THR A 17 6.53 1.36 3.40
C THR A 17 6.37 2.38 2.28
N VAL A 18 5.13 2.75 2.01
CA VAL A 18 4.77 3.88 1.16
C VAL A 18 4.15 4.95 2.04
N LYS A 19 4.81 6.10 2.11
CA LYS A 19 4.33 7.23 2.90
C LYS A 19 3.43 8.11 2.05
N LEU A 20 2.18 8.26 2.47
CA LEU A 20 1.27 9.26 1.92
C LEU A 20 1.49 10.60 2.63
N SER A 21 1.11 11.69 1.96
CA SER A 21 0.97 12.99 2.62
C SER A 21 -0.22 12.98 3.58
N ASP A 22 -0.16 13.81 4.62
CA ASP A 22 -1.18 13.94 5.67
C ASP A 22 -2.61 14.25 5.17
N ASN A 23 -2.75 14.76 3.95
CA ASN A 23 -4.03 15.08 3.33
C ASN A 23 -4.58 13.95 2.45
N LEU A 24 -3.94 12.77 2.43
CA LEU A 24 -4.36 11.60 1.67
C LEU A 24 -4.56 10.39 2.58
N ASP A 25 -5.56 9.57 2.25
CA ASP A 25 -5.83 8.27 2.85
C ASP A 25 -6.16 7.20 1.80
N THR A 26 -6.30 5.95 2.24
CA THR A 26 -6.75 4.81 1.41
C THR A 26 -8.16 4.35 1.78
N GLN A 27 -8.91 5.14 2.53
CA GLN A 27 -10.20 4.73 3.13
C GLN A 27 -11.38 5.48 2.52
N GLY A 28 -11.19 6.75 2.13
CA GLY A 28 -12.27 7.64 1.77
C GLY A 28 -13.29 7.74 2.91
N VAL A 29 -14.53 7.33 2.64
CA VAL A 29 -15.61 7.27 3.66
C VAL A 29 -15.64 5.96 4.45
N GLY A 30 -14.77 5.00 4.11
CA GLY A 30 -14.69 3.70 4.75
C GLY A 30 -13.79 3.66 5.98
N THR A 31 -13.64 2.46 6.56
CA THR A 31 -12.79 2.21 7.75
C THR A 31 -11.80 1.07 7.56
N THR A 32 -11.76 0.45 6.37
CA THR A 32 -10.88 -0.68 6.08
C THR A 32 -9.42 -0.26 6.14
N LEU A 33 -8.61 -0.99 6.91
CA LEU A 33 -7.16 -0.79 7.01
C LEU A 33 -6.40 -1.65 6.00
N LYS A 34 -6.96 -2.78 5.58
CA LYS A 34 -6.34 -3.63 4.56
C LYS A 34 -6.37 -2.91 3.20
N VAL A 35 -5.24 -2.88 2.50
CA VAL A 35 -5.17 -2.41 1.11
C VAL A 35 -5.04 -3.59 0.15
N GLN A 36 -5.06 -3.32 -1.15
CA GLN A 36 -4.91 -4.35 -2.18
C GLN A 36 -3.57 -5.09 -1.99
N ASP A 37 -3.64 -6.42 -1.97
CA ASP A 37 -2.48 -7.30 -1.96
C ASP A 37 -1.69 -7.17 -3.28
N ILE A 38 -0.38 -7.45 -3.23
CA ILE A 38 0.48 -7.47 -4.42
C ILE A 38 0.50 -8.89 -4.95
N ILE A 39 0.07 -9.06 -6.19
CA ILE A 39 0.07 -10.34 -6.90
C ILE A 39 1.02 -10.28 -8.10
N ASP A 40 1.65 -11.41 -8.39
CA ASP A 40 2.47 -11.55 -9.60
C ASP A 40 1.59 -11.77 -10.85
N THR A 41 2.22 -11.95 -12.00
CA THR A 41 1.52 -12.23 -13.27
C THR A 41 0.87 -13.61 -13.32
N SER A 42 1.24 -14.53 -12.43
CA SER A 42 0.64 -15.86 -12.30
C SER A 42 -0.56 -15.89 -11.34
N GLY A 43 -0.83 -14.77 -10.64
CA GLY A 43 -1.88 -14.63 -9.64
C GLY A 43 -1.45 -15.07 -8.24
N GLN A 44 -0.17 -15.33 -8.00
CA GLN A 44 0.37 -15.70 -6.70
C GLN A 44 0.66 -14.47 -5.84
N LEU A 45 0.41 -14.61 -4.53
CA LEU A 45 0.49 -13.54 -3.55
C LEU A 45 1.94 -13.24 -3.15
N LEU A 46 2.45 -12.07 -3.56
CA LEU A 46 3.79 -11.59 -3.22
C LEU A 46 3.85 -10.89 -1.87
N ALA A 47 2.89 -9.99 -1.59
CA ALA A 47 2.87 -9.22 -0.35
C ALA A 47 1.45 -8.85 0.07
N THR A 48 1.24 -8.73 1.38
CA THR A 48 -0.01 -8.21 1.95
C THR A 48 0.18 -6.79 2.44
N GLY A 49 -0.82 -5.93 2.23
CA GLY A 49 -0.72 -4.51 2.52
C GLY A 49 -1.71 -4.03 3.59
N SER A 50 -1.27 -3.10 4.43
CA SER A 50 -2.15 -2.40 5.39
C SER A 50 -1.82 -0.92 5.51
N TYR A 51 -2.84 -0.09 5.62
CA TYR A 51 -2.76 1.35 5.85
C TYR A 51 -2.92 1.68 7.33
N SER A 52 -2.13 2.64 7.81
CA SER A 52 -2.19 3.19 9.17
C SER A 52 -2.66 4.65 9.14
N PRO A 53 -3.89 4.95 9.60
CA PRO A 53 -4.41 6.32 9.72
C PRO A 53 -3.57 7.22 10.64
N LEU A 54 -2.88 6.63 11.61
CA LEU A 54 -2.03 7.36 12.56
C LEU A 54 -0.77 7.92 11.88
N THR A 55 -0.18 7.16 10.96
CA THR A 55 1.12 7.49 10.35
C THR A 55 1.03 7.87 8.88
N HIS A 56 -0.15 7.72 8.26
CA HIS A 56 -0.37 7.83 6.82
C HIS A 56 0.54 6.92 5.99
N ASN A 57 1.01 5.82 6.57
CA ASN A 57 1.85 4.85 5.90
C ASN A 57 1.04 3.64 5.45
N ILE A 58 1.43 3.10 4.29
CA ILE A 58 1.00 1.80 3.79
C ILE A 58 2.19 0.85 3.94
N THR A 59 2.05 -0.20 4.73
CA THR A 59 3.08 -1.21 4.96
C THR A 59 2.73 -2.47 4.19
N TYR A 60 3.67 -2.93 3.37
CA TYR A 60 3.60 -4.18 2.64
C TYR A 60 4.58 -5.18 3.22
N ILE A 61 4.10 -6.39 3.55
CA ILE A 61 4.91 -7.47 4.11
C ILE A 61 5.01 -8.60 3.09
N TRP A 62 6.23 -8.98 2.74
CA TRP A 62 6.52 -10.05 1.79
C TRP A 62 6.16 -11.42 2.35
N THR A 63 5.54 -12.26 1.52
CA THR A 63 5.13 -13.61 1.90
C THR A 63 6.28 -14.61 1.79
N LYS A 64 6.06 -15.81 2.34
CA LYS A 64 6.92 -16.97 2.08
C LYS A 64 7.08 -17.29 0.60
N TYR A 65 6.06 -17.03 -0.21
CA TYR A 65 6.15 -17.29 -1.65
C TYR A 65 7.16 -16.35 -2.30
N ALA A 66 7.08 -15.05 -2.00
CA ALA A 66 8.01 -14.06 -2.52
C ALA A 66 9.48 -14.38 -2.17
N SER A 67 9.75 -14.95 -0.99
CA SER A 67 11.11 -15.29 -0.58
C SER A 67 11.74 -16.46 -1.36
N THR A 68 10.94 -17.19 -2.14
CA THR A 68 11.46 -18.25 -3.04
C THR A 68 11.84 -17.73 -4.43
N LEU A 69 11.55 -16.46 -4.72
CA LEU A 69 11.74 -15.87 -6.03
C LEU A 69 13.02 -15.04 -6.11
N ASN A 70 13.48 -14.84 -7.34
CA ASN A 70 14.53 -13.89 -7.68
C ASN A 70 13.98 -12.89 -8.72
N ASN A 71 14.49 -11.66 -8.68
CA ASN A 71 14.11 -10.56 -9.57
C ASN A 71 12.60 -10.30 -9.57
N ILE A 72 12.06 -10.01 -8.39
CA ILE A 72 10.64 -9.75 -8.19
C ILE A 72 10.31 -8.39 -8.80
N ASN A 73 9.29 -8.36 -9.67
CA ASN A 73 8.69 -7.14 -10.19
C ASN A 73 7.33 -6.94 -9.53
N ALA A 74 7.18 -5.86 -8.77
CA ALA A 74 5.95 -5.53 -8.08
C ALA A 74 5.25 -4.37 -8.77
N GLN A 75 3.96 -4.53 -9.05
CA GLN A 75 3.09 -3.46 -9.53
C GLN A 75 1.97 -3.25 -8.53
N VAL A 76 1.79 -1.99 -8.11
CA VAL A 76 0.81 -1.62 -7.11
C VAL A 76 -0.13 -0.57 -7.69
N LYS A 77 -1.43 -0.84 -7.56
CA LYS A 77 -2.50 0.09 -7.91
C LYS A 77 -3.40 0.27 -6.70
N LEU A 78 -3.42 1.48 -6.18
CA LEU A 78 -4.17 1.81 -4.97
C LEU A 78 -5.06 3.03 -5.21
N PRO A 79 -6.35 2.94 -4.87
CA PRO A 79 -7.16 4.13 -4.76
C PRO A 79 -6.69 4.96 -3.54
N VAL A 80 -6.64 6.27 -3.72
CA VAL A 80 -6.31 7.24 -2.67
C VAL A 80 -7.32 8.37 -2.71
N TRP A 81 -7.69 8.90 -1.56
CA TRP A 81 -8.68 9.95 -1.42
C TRP A 81 -8.13 11.12 -0.61
N PRO A 82 -8.63 12.34 -0.82
CA PRO A 82 -8.44 13.43 0.13
C PRO A 82 -8.96 13.02 1.51
N ASP A 83 -8.12 13.14 2.54
CA ASP A 83 -8.49 12.78 3.90
C ASP A 83 -9.51 13.77 4.46
N GLN A 84 -10.76 13.34 4.57
CA GLN A 84 -11.88 14.19 5.04
C GLN A 84 -11.74 14.63 6.50
N ARG A 85 -10.88 13.97 7.29
CA ARG A 85 -10.61 14.31 8.70
C ARG A 85 -9.67 15.51 8.81
N LYS A 86 -8.82 15.72 7.81
CA LYS A 86 -7.85 16.84 7.76
C LYS A 86 -8.22 17.91 6.74
N VAL A 87 -8.92 17.53 5.67
CA VAL A 87 -9.43 18.41 4.63
C VAL A 87 -10.93 18.64 4.90
N SER A 88 -11.23 19.37 5.97
CA SER A 88 -12.57 19.94 6.15
C SER A 88 -12.72 21.12 5.18
N GLN A 89 -13.86 21.21 4.48
CA GLN A 89 -14.17 22.29 3.52
C GLN A 89 -13.73 23.66 4.06
N ASN A 90 -12.99 24.41 3.23
CA ASN A 90 -12.89 25.85 3.38
C ASN A 90 -14.30 26.46 3.34
N ASP A 91 -14.64 27.16 4.42
CA ASP A 91 -15.46 28.37 4.50
C ASP A 91 -16.28 28.70 3.23
N PHE A 92 -17.54 28.27 3.21
CA PHE A 92 -18.57 29.06 2.53
C PHE A 92 -18.83 30.31 3.40
N ARG A 93 -18.04 31.36 3.18
CA ARG A 93 -18.37 32.73 3.60
C ARG A 93 -19.28 33.39 2.57
#